data_AF-A0A5C8IIU1-F1
#
_entry.id   AF-A0A5C8IIU1-F1
#
_cell.length_a   1.000
_cell.length_b   1.000
_cell.length_c   1.000
_cell.angle_alpha   90.00
_cell.angle_beta   90.00
_cell.angle_gamma   90.00
#
_symmetry.space_group_name_H-M   'P 1'
#
loop_
_entity.id
_entity.type
_entity.pdbx_description
1 polymer ?
#
loop_
_entity_poly.entity_id
_entity_poly.type
_entity_poly.pdbx_seq_one_letter_code
_entity_poly.pdbx_strand_id
1 'polypeptide(L)'
;AYNKTVDRNFQDWVFKKQAGTLKFTEEQMAWLRMIKEYIANSFHIDRDDFELSPFNAHGGLGKLWQLFGEKTDEILNELNEELAA
;
A
#
# COMPACT_ATOMS: atom_id res chain seq x y z
N ALA A 1 -5.69 11.25 -15.08
CA ALA A 1 -4.46 12.07 -15.23
C ALA A 1 -3.55 11.96 -14.01
N TYR A 2 -4.08 11.69 -12.80
CA TYR A 2 -3.27 11.33 -11.63
C TYR A 2 -3.33 9.82 -11.31
N ASN A 3 -4.53 9.23 -11.28
CA ASN A 3 -4.71 7.79 -10.99
C ASN A 3 -3.93 6.87 -11.95
N LYS A 4 -3.80 7.25 -13.23
CA LYS A 4 -2.99 6.49 -14.20
C LYS A 4 -1.49 6.52 -13.88
N THR A 5 -0.99 7.59 -13.25
CA THR A 5 0.39 7.71 -12.78
C THR A 5 0.59 6.81 -11.58
N VAL A 6 -0.30 6.91 -10.58
CA VAL A 6 -0.30 6.06 -9.39
C VAL A 6 -0.35 4.57 -9.77
N ASP A 7 -1.21 4.19 -10.73
CA ASP A 7 -1.30 2.82 -11.23
C ASP A 7 0.02 2.32 -11.83
N ARG A 8 0.64 3.12 -12.69
CA ARG A 8 1.93 2.78 -13.32
C ARG A 8 3.04 2.67 -12.28
N ASN A 9 3.15 3.65 -11.39
CA ASN A 9 4.19 3.66 -10.36
C ASN A 9 4.02 2.49 -9.39
N PHE A 10 2.78 2.15 -9.03
CA PHE A 10 2.51 0.97 -8.22
C PHE A 10 2.93 -0.33 -8.93
N GLN A 11 2.66 -0.46 -10.23
CA GLN A 11 3.14 -1.62 -11.01
C GLN A 11 4.67 -1.71 -11.00
N ASP A 12 5.36 -0.60 -11.21
CA ASP A 12 6.82 -0.55 -11.21
C ASP A 12 7.40 -0.87 -9.82
N TRP A 13 6.82 -0.32 -8.75
CA TRP A 13 7.21 -0.60 -7.37
C TRP A 13 7.01 -2.08 -7.01
N VAL A 14 5.85 -2.67 -7.32
CA VAL A 14 5.58 -4.09 -7.09
C VAL A 14 6.56 -4.96 -7.87
N PHE A 15 6.83 -4.62 -9.14
CA PHE A 15 7.79 -5.37 -9.96
C PHE A 15 9.19 -5.35 -9.35
N LYS A 16 9.66 -4.18 -8.91
CA LYS A 16 10.96 -4.04 -8.22
C LYS A 16 11.01 -4.89 -6.93
N LYS A 17 9.97 -4.82 -6.08
CA LYS A 17 9.91 -5.61 -4.82
C LYS A 17 9.90 -7.11 -5.08
N GLN A 18 9.17 -7.56 -6.10
CA GLN A 18 9.04 -8.99 -6.42
C GLN A 18 10.17 -9.55 -7.31
N ALA A 19 11.01 -8.70 -7.90
CA ALA A 19 12.20 -9.13 -8.63
C ALA A 19 13.25 -9.77 -7.70
N GLY A 20 13.19 -9.49 -6.39
CA GLY A 20 13.99 -10.14 -5.37
C GLY A 20 13.40 -11.47 -4.86
N THR A 21 13.91 -11.92 -3.72
CA THR A 21 13.42 -13.10 -2.99
C THR A 21 12.07 -12.86 -2.31
N LEU A 22 11.69 -11.59 -2.13
CA LEU A 22 10.42 -11.20 -1.53
C LEU A 22 9.25 -11.55 -2.48
N LYS A 23 8.30 -12.34 -1.98
CA LYS A 23 7.06 -12.67 -2.67
C LYS A 23 5.90 -12.28 -1.78
N PHE A 24 5.10 -11.32 -2.24
CA PHE A 24 3.88 -10.95 -1.53
C PHE A 24 2.84 -12.05 -1.70
N THR A 25 2.15 -12.38 -0.61
CA THR A 25 0.98 -13.26 -0.65
C THR A 25 -0.18 -12.56 -1.36
N GLU A 26 -1.21 -13.31 -1.73
CA GLU A 26 -2.43 -12.74 -2.31
C GLU A 26 -3.07 -11.70 -1.38
N GLU A 27 -3.08 -11.97 -0.07
CA GLU A 27 -3.64 -11.08 0.94
C GLU A 27 -2.80 -9.79 1.10
N GLN A 28 -1.47 -9.91 1.14
CA GLN A 28 -0.58 -8.75 1.13
C GLN A 28 -0.81 -7.90 -0.13
N MET A 29 -0.92 -8.52 -1.31
CA MET A 29 -1.20 -7.81 -2.56
C MET A 29 -2.58 -7.16 -2.59
N ALA A 30 -3.61 -7.76 -1.98
CA ALA A 30 -4.92 -7.15 -1.84
C ALA A 30 -4.83 -5.88 -1.00
N TRP A 31 -4.11 -5.92 0.13
CA TRP A 31 -3.89 -4.75 0.99
C TRP A 31 -3.11 -3.63 0.30
N LEU A 32 -2.03 -3.97 -0.40
CA LEU A 32 -1.26 -2.99 -1.18
C LEU A 32 -2.13 -2.30 -2.24
N ARG A 33 -3.06 -3.02 -2.87
CA ARG A 33 -4.00 -2.42 -3.84
C ARG A 33 -5.01 -1.50 -3.16
N MET A 34 -5.54 -1.85 -1.99
CA MET A 34 -6.44 -0.95 -1.24
C MET A 34 -5.73 0.36 -0.87
N ILE A 35 -4.49 0.27 -0.40
CA ILE A 35 -3.67 1.45 -0.07
C ILE A 35 -3.43 2.29 -1.34
N LYS A 36 -3.08 1.66 -2.46
CA LYS A 36 -2.92 2.33 -3.75
C LYS A 36 -4.18 3.09 -4.16
N GLU A 37 -5.36 2.47 -4.06
CA GLU A 37 -6.63 3.14 -4.37
C GLU A 37 -6.90 4.32 -3.43
N TYR A 38 -6.56 4.20 -2.14
CA TYR A 38 -6.68 5.32 -1.21
C TYR A 38 -5.76 6.48 -1.60
N ILE A 39 -4.48 6.23 -1.84
CA ILE A 39 -3.50 7.23 -2.26
C ILE A 39 -3.89 7.87 -3.60
N ALA A 40 -4.43 7.09 -4.54
CA ALA A 40 -4.91 7.63 -5.81
C ALA A 40 -6.03 8.68 -5.64
N ASN A 41 -6.83 8.58 -4.57
CA ASN A 41 -7.93 9.49 -4.28
C ASN A 41 -7.55 10.61 -3.29
N SER A 42 -6.66 10.33 -2.34
CA SER A 42 -6.33 11.20 -1.20
C SER A 42 -4.91 11.76 -1.23
N PHE A 43 -4.10 11.40 -2.24
CA PHE A 43 -2.69 11.76 -2.45
C PHE A 43 -1.69 11.17 -1.45
N HIS A 44 -2.14 10.81 -0.25
CA HIS A 44 -1.31 10.29 0.84
C HIS A 44 -2.14 9.37 1.74
N ILE A 45 -1.48 8.50 2.50
CA ILE A 45 -2.07 7.72 3.58
C ILE A 45 -1.25 7.84 4.87
N ASP A 46 -1.92 8.12 5.98
CA ASP A 46 -1.37 8.12 7.33
C ASP A 46 -1.90 6.93 8.14
N ARG A 47 -1.27 6.65 9.29
CA ARG A 47 -1.68 5.54 10.16
C ARG A 47 -3.13 5.66 10.65
N ASP A 48 -3.59 6.88 10.89
CA ASP A 48 -4.94 7.15 11.38
C ASP A 48 -6.02 6.87 10.31
N ASP A 49 -5.65 6.89 9.02
CA ASP A 49 -6.57 6.55 7.93
C ASP A 49 -7.00 5.08 7.96
N PHE A 50 -6.26 4.21 8.65
CA PHE A 50 -6.62 2.80 8.81
C PHE A 50 -7.81 2.57 9.75
N GLU A 51 -8.25 3.61 10.47
CA GLU A 51 -9.51 3.62 11.23
C GLU A 51 -10.72 3.92 10.32
N LEU A 52 -10.50 4.29 9.07
CA LEU A 52 -11.53 4.59 8.08
C LEU A 52 -11.82 3.39 7.18
N SER A 53 -13.00 3.41 6.54
CA SER A 53 -13.35 2.43 5.51
C SER A 53 -12.48 2.61 4.26
N PRO A 54 -12.05 1.53 3.58
CA PRO A 54 -12.40 0.14 3.87
C PRO A 54 -11.50 -0.54 4.93
N PHE A 55 -10.40 0.08 5.35
CA PHE A 55 -9.37 -0.56 6.17
C PHE A 55 -9.90 -1.09 7.50
N ASN A 56 -10.70 -0.30 8.23
CA ASN A 56 -11.27 -0.70 9.52
C ASN A 56 -12.10 -2.00 9.43
N ALA A 57 -12.85 -2.18 8.34
CA ALA A 57 -13.65 -3.37 8.07
C ALA A 57 -12.79 -4.61 7.78
N HIS A 58 -11.54 -4.41 7.39
CA HIS A 58 -10.57 -5.48 7.16
C HIS A 58 -9.58 -5.66 8.33
N GLY A 59 -9.80 -5.00 9.48
CA GLY A 59 -8.97 -5.11 10.69
C GLY A 59 -7.95 -3.98 10.87
N GLY A 60 -8.03 -2.93 10.06
CA GLY A 60 -7.31 -1.66 10.24
C GLY A 60 -5.79 -1.81 10.29
N LEU A 61 -5.15 -0.93 11.07
CA LEU A 61 -3.69 -0.90 11.20
C LEU A 61 -3.15 -2.20 11.79
N GLY A 62 -3.93 -2.86 12.68
CA GLY A 62 -3.57 -4.15 13.25
C GLY A 62 -3.41 -5.25 12.20
N LYS A 63 -4.32 -5.31 11.21
CA LYS A 63 -4.20 -6.27 10.11
C LYS A 63 -3.00 -5.95 9.21
N LEU A 64 -2.73 -4.67 8.95
CA LEU A 64 -1.53 -4.27 8.20
C LEU A 64 -0.26 -4.74 8.90
N TRP A 65 -0.17 -4.58 10.23
CA TRP A 65 0.95 -5.06 11.02
C TRP A 65 1.08 -6.59 11.00
N GLN A 66 -0.03 -7.33 11.04
CA GLN A 66 0.01 -8.79 10.89
C GLN A 66 0.57 -9.24 9.53
N LEU A 67 0.29 -8.47 8.46
CA LEU A 67 0.72 -8.81 7.11
C LEU A 67 2.18 -8.45 6.83
N PHE A 68 2.66 -7.33 7.35
CA PHE A 68 3.97 -6.78 6.99
C PHE A 68 4.96 -6.68 8.16
N GLY A 69 4.49 -6.80 9.40
CA GLY A 69 5.31 -6.79 10.61
C GLY A 69 6.14 -5.52 10.73
N GLU A 70 7.43 -5.69 11.00
CA GLU A 70 8.38 -4.59 11.14
C GLU A 70 8.54 -3.75 9.87
N LYS A 71 8.12 -4.27 8.71
CA LYS A 71 8.18 -3.54 7.43
C LYS A 71 6.97 -2.64 7.16
N THR A 72 5.98 -2.63 8.05
CA THR A 72 4.76 -1.84 7.84
C THR A 72 5.06 -0.37 7.55
N ASP A 73 5.91 0.26 8.35
CA ASP A 73 6.23 1.68 8.18
C ASP A 73 7.08 1.95 6.94
N GLU A 74 8.05 1.07 6.65
CA GLU A 74 8.85 1.12 5.42
C GLU A 74 7.94 1.08 4.19
N ILE A 75 7.01 0.13 4.14
CA ILE A 75 6.08 -0.03 3.02
C ILE A 75 5.17 1.18 2.89
N LEU A 76 4.64 1.73 3.99
CA LEU A 76 3.78 2.91 3.92
C LEU A 76 4.52 4.13 3.38
N ASN A 77 5.74 4.37 3.86
CA ASN A 77 6.56 5.49 3.40
C ASN A 77 6.91 5.33 1.92
N GLU A 78 7.36 4.15 1.50
CA GLU A 78 7.66 3.89 0.09
C GLU A 78 6.44 4.04 -0.80
N LEU A 79 5.26 3.59 -0.37
CA LEU A 79 4.05 3.73 -1.16
C LEU A 79 3.64 5.20 -1.30
N ASN A 80 3.71 5.99 -0.23
CA ASN A 80 3.42 7.42 -0.30
C ASN A 80 4.41 8.17 -1.21
N GLU A 81 5.69 7.84 -1.16
CA GLU A 81 6.73 8.50 -1.97
C GLU A 81 6.67 8.06 -3.44
N GLU A 82 6.69 6.76 -3.72
CA GLU A 82 6.84 6.23 -5.07
C GLU A 82 5.56 6.40 -5.90
N LEU A 83 4.37 6.32 -5.29
CA LEU A 83 3.11 6.45 -6.04
C LEU A 83 2.77 7.90 -6.36
N ALA A 84 3.23 8.86 -5.54
CA ALA A 84 2.98 10.28 -5.75
C ALA A 84 3.98 10.96 -6.73
N ALA A 85 5.12 10.32 -7.01
CA ALA A 85 6.18 10.80 -7.91
C ALA A 85 5.78 10.85 -9.40
#